data_AF-A0A090CS59-F1
#
_entry.id   AF-A0A090CS59-F1
#
_cell.length_a   1.000
_cell.length_b   1.000
_cell.length_c   1.000
_cell.angle_alpha   90.00
_cell.angle_beta   90.00
_cell.angle_gamma   90.00
#
_symmetry.space_group_name_H-M   'P 1'
#
loop_
_entity.id
_entity.type
_entity.pdbx_description
1 polymer ?
#
loop_
_entity_poly.entity_id
_entity_poly.type
_entity_poly.pdbx_seq_one_letter_code
_entity_poly.pdbx_strand_id
1 'polypeptide(L)'
;MPASSSSGIMPQQPRLPMESTTTLALDIAEGSLLKDGFLAFDDPLVGEGIAEMEKRGFPYFTDYGSDFCEEFAFDERIRFIFEASFEKCSLGHWLRYGEFPGNVECFRRGGPKAGRYVLMVHLWAKGSQVAYYVGSHHHNITTSRDNRSLYEIPLSELNRVGSKPKHKESPDSSS
;
A
#
# COMPACT_ATOMS: atom_id res chain seq x y z
N MET A 1 30.73 49.62 37.89
CA MET A 1 29.47 48.87 38.15
C MET A 1 29.03 48.25 36.83
N PRO A 2 28.66 46.96 36.79
CA PRO A 2 28.54 46.23 35.53
C PRO A 2 27.19 46.48 34.84
N ALA A 3 27.21 46.48 33.51
CA ALA A 3 26.02 46.45 32.67
C ALA A 3 25.53 45.01 32.54
N SER A 4 24.24 44.79 32.82
CA SER A 4 23.56 43.50 32.68
C SER A 4 23.20 43.25 31.21
N SER A 5 23.83 42.24 30.61
CA SER A 5 23.44 41.71 29.30
C SER A 5 22.33 40.68 29.49
N SER A 6 21.09 41.03 29.12
CA SER A 6 19.97 40.09 29.09
C SER A 6 20.08 39.26 27.80
N SER A 7 20.43 37.98 27.94
CA SER A 7 20.37 37.00 26.84
C SER A 7 18.92 36.56 26.68
N GLY A 8 18.29 36.95 25.58
CA GLY A 8 16.96 36.49 25.20
C GLY A 8 17.00 35.01 24.82
N ILE A 9 16.43 34.16 25.68
CA ILE A 9 16.15 32.76 25.34
C ILE A 9 14.93 32.78 24.43
N MET A 10 15.11 32.47 23.14
CA MET A 10 13.98 32.17 22.26
C MET A 10 13.27 30.91 22.79
N PRO A 11 11.92 30.90 22.87
CA PRO A 11 11.20 29.70 23.26
C PRO A 11 11.43 28.62 22.19
N GLN A 12 12.09 27.53 22.59
CA GLN A 12 12.13 26.29 21.83
C GLN A 12 10.70 25.81 21.65
N GLN A 13 10.24 25.73 20.40
CA GLN A 13 8.92 25.24 20.07
C GLN A 13 8.79 23.77 20.53
N PRO A 14 7.70 23.35 21.19
CA PRO A 14 7.59 22.00 21.72
C PRO A 14 7.68 20.98 20.59
N ARG A 15 8.72 20.14 20.62
CA ARG A 15 8.85 18.99 19.74
C ARG A 15 7.83 17.97 20.21
N LEU A 16 6.79 17.69 19.42
CA LEU A 16 5.78 16.68 19.76
C LEU A 16 6.49 15.34 20.02
N PRO A 17 6.11 14.59 21.07
CA PRO A 17 6.73 13.30 21.37
C PRO A 17 6.51 12.33 20.20
N MET A 18 7.56 11.58 19.85
CA MET A 18 7.59 10.67 18.69
C MET A 18 6.42 9.66 18.69
N GLU A 19 5.93 9.27 19.88
CA GLU A 19 4.79 8.37 20.04
C GLU A 19 3.45 8.95 19.55
N SER A 20 3.22 10.26 19.70
CA SER A 20 1.99 10.91 19.19
C SER A 20 1.93 10.92 17.67
N THR A 21 3.08 11.02 16.99
CA THR A 21 3.16 11.03 15.53
C THR A 21 2.85 9.65 14.95
N THR A 22 3.33 8.59 15.60
CA THR A 22 3.13 7.20 15.17
C THR A 22 1.67 6.75 15.32
N THR A 23 1.01 7.11 16.43
CA THR A 23 -0.43 6.81 16.61
C THR A 23 -1.30 7.53 15.58
N LEU A 24 -1.03 8.81 15.30
CA LEU A 24 -1.78 9.56 14.30
C LEU A 24 -1.60 8.96 12.89
N ALA A 25 -0.39 8.53 12.54
CA ALA A 25 -0.13 7.86 11.28
C ALA A 25 -0.88 6.51 11.17
N LEU A 26 -1.00 5.78 12.29
CA LEU A 26 -1.77 4.55 12.34
C LEU A 26 -3.26 4.79 12.10
N ASP A 27 -3.85 5.76 12.80
CA ASP A 27 -5.27 6.08 12.68
C ASP A 27 -5.64 6.49 11.24
N ILE A 28 -4.73 7.21 10.58
CA ILE A 28 -4.88 7.59 9.16
C ILE A 28 -4.80 6.35 8.27
N ALA A 29 -3.82 5.48 8.49
CA ALA A 29 -3.63 4.26 7.69
C ALA A 29 -4.83 3.31 7.85
N GLU A 30 -5.24 3.04 9.09
CA GLU A 30 -6.41 2.22 9.39
C GLU A 30 -7.66 2.86 8.81
N GLY A 31 -7.89 4.15 9.04
CA GLY A 31 -9.02 4.89 8.47
C GLY A 31 -9.10 4.77 6.94
N SER A 32 -7.97 4.85 6.24
CA SER A 32 -7.90 4.67 4.78
C SER A 32 -8.26 3.24 4.36
N LEU A 33 -7.68 2.23 5.02
CA LEU A 33 -7.98 0.82 4.70
C LEU A 33 -9.45 0.47 4.99
N LEU A 34 -9.99 0.99 6.10
CA LEU A 34 -11.38 0.82 6.48
C LEU A 34 -12.32 1.45 5.47
N LYS A 35 -12.10 2.71 5.13
CA LYS A 35 -13.02 3.49 4.31
C LYS A 35 -12.86 3.20 2.82
N ASP A 36 -11.63 3.32 2.33
CA ASP A 36 -11.32 3.29 0.90
C ASP A 36 -10.96 1.87 0.42
N GLY A 37 -10.51 1.00 1.32
CA GLY A 37 -10.08 -0.37 0.99
C GLY A 37 -8.61 -0.47 0.60
N PHE A 38 -7.89 0.65 0.57
CA PHE A 38 -6.47 0.69 0.24
C PHE A 38 -5.80 1.91 0.89
N LEU A 39 -4.46 1.86 0.93
CA LEU A 39 -3.57 2.95 1.28
C LEU A 39 -2.42 2.94 0.27
N ALA A 40 -1.93 4.12 -0.12
CA ALA A 40 -0.82 4.25 -1.06
C ALA A 40 0.28 5.09 -0.44
N PHE A 41 1.52 4.67 -0.65
CA PHE A 41 2.73 5.40 -0.28
C PHE A 41 3.48 5.79 -1.55
N ASP A 42 3.90 7.05 -1.61
CA ASP A 42 4.79 7.51 -2.68
C ASP A 42 6.22 7.20 -2.26
N ASP A 43 6.82 6.20 -2.92
CA ASP A 43 8.19 5.79 -2.68
C ASP A 43 8.94 5.58 -4.01
N PRO A 44 9.82 6.51 -4.40
CA PRO A 44 10.53 6.41 -5.67
C PRO A 44 11.51 5.24 -5.72
N LEU A 45 12.01 4.75 -4.58
CA LEU A 45 12.97 3.65 -4.52
C LEU A 45 12.31 2.32 -4.93
N VAL A 46 11.02 2.15 -4.64
CA VAL A 46 10.24 0.98 -5.08
C VAL A 46 10.29 0.84 -6.60
N GLY A 47 10.03 1.93 -7.32
CA GLY A 47 10.04 1.92 -8.78
C GLY A 47 11.42 1.61 -9.36
N GLU A 48 12.49 2.09 -8.73
CA GLU A 48 13.87 1.79 -9.12
C GLU A 48 14.25 0.33 -8.87
N GLY A 49 13.91 -0.19 -7.69
CA GLY A 49 14.13 -1.58 -7.34
C GLY A 49 13.39 -2.53 -8.28
N ILE A 50 12.13 -2.22 -8.62
CA ILE A 50 11.36 -3.01 -9.60
C ILE A 50 12.01 -2.97 -10.99
N ALA A 51 12.48 -1.80 -11.44
CA ALA A 51 13.17 -1.69 -12.73
C ALA A 51 14.47 -2.52 -12.78
N GLU A 52 15.23 -2.59 -11.67
CA GLU A 52 16.42 -3.43 -11.59
C GLU A 52 16.09 -4.92 -11.51
N MET A 53 15.06 -5.31 -10.74
CA MET A 53 14.51 -6.66 -10.73
C MET A 53 14.08 -7.09 -12.14
N GLU A 54 13.45 -6.20 -12.90
CA GLU A 54 13.02 -6.46 -14.28
C GLU A 54 14.19 -6.71 -15.23
N LYS A 55 15.24 -5.88 -15.20
CA LYS A 55 16.45 -6.09 -16.02
C LYS A 55 17.09 -7.45 -15.77
N ARG A 56 16.93 -8.01 -14.57
CA ARG A 56 17.46 -9.31 -14.16
C ARG A 56 16.49 -10.47 -14.37
N GLY A 57 15.31 -10.20 -14.94
CA GLY A 57 14.30 -11.22 -15.22
C GLY A 57 13.52 -11.71 -13.98
N PHE A 58 13.39 -10.87 -12.95
CA PHE A 58 12.71 -11.18 -11.68
C PHE A 58 13.23 -12.46 -10.99
N PRO A 59 14.51 -12.49 -10.57
CA PRO A 59 15.15 -13.70 -10.06
C PRO A 59 14.82 -13.95 -8.58
N TYR A 60 13.53 -14.11 -8.23
CA TYR A 60 13.05 -14.21 -6.84
C TYR A 60 13.71 -15.31 -5.99
N PHE A 61 14.22 -16.37 -6.60
CA PHE A 61 14.87 -17.51 -5.92
C PHE A 61 16.40 -17.40 -5.86
N THR A 62 16.94 -16.20 -6.03
CA THR A 62 18.38 -15.91 -5.87
C THR A 62 18.59 -15.05 -4.64
N ASP A 63 19.82 -15.01 -4.11
CA ASP A 63 20.16 -14.14 -2.97
C ASP A 63 19.73 -12.69 -3.23
N TYR A 64 20.04 -12.17 -4.43
CA TYR A 64 19.62 -10.83 -4.85
C TYR A 64 18.09 -10.64 -4.81
N GLY A 65 17.33 -11.61 -5.33
CA GLY A 65 15.86 -11.54 -5.30
C GLY A 65 15.28 -11.68 -3.90
N SER A 66 15.91 -12.48 -3.05
CA SER A 66 15.55 -12.64 -1.64
C SER A 66 15.79 -11.34 -0.88
N ASP A 67 16.96 -10.72 -1.02
CA ASP A 67 17.31 -9.43 -0.40
C ASP A 67 16.27 -8.36 -0.79
N PHE A 68 15.90 -8.30 -2.07
CA PHE A 68 14.84 -7.40 -2.55
C PHE A 68 13.50 -7.67 -1.86
N CYS A 69 13.08 -8.93 -1.73
CA CYS A 69 11.81 -9.25 -1.08
C CYS A 69 11.83 -8.91 0.42
N GLU A 70 12.94 -9.18 1.09
CA GLU A 70 13.14 -8.90 2.51
C GLU A 70 13.07 -7.39 2.81
N GLU A 71 13.69 -6.55 1.97
CA GLU A 71 13.67 -5.09 2.14
C GLU A 71 12.25 -4.55 2.32
N PHE A 72 11.31 -4.98 1.47
CA PHE A 72 9.93 -4.52 1.55
C PHE A 72 9.07 -5.32 2.52
N ALA A 73 9.35 -6.62 2.72
CA ALA A 73 8.63 -7.43 3.71
C ALA A 73 8.87 -6.92 5.15
N PHE A 74 10.05 -6.35 5.41
CA PHE A 74 10.44 -5.80 6.70
C PHE A 74 10.41 -4.27 6.78
N ASP A 75 9.89 -3.59 5.76
CA ASP A 75 9.68 -2.14 5.78
C ASP A 75 8.84 -1.76 7.02
N GLU A 76 9.37 -0.85 7.85
CA GLU A 76 8.74 -0.51 9.13
C GLU A 76 7.34 0.08 8.96
N ARG A 77 7.08 0.82 7.88
CA ARG A 77 5.76 1.42 7.59
C ARG A 77 4.74 0.33 7.30
N ILE A 78 5.16 -0.69 6.55
CA ILE A 78 4.34 -1.85 6.22
C ILE A 78 4.13 -2.70 7.46
N ARG A 79 5.21 -3.09 8.13
CA ARG A 79 5.20 -3.92 9.34
C ARG A 79 4.29 -3.34 10.41
N PHE A 80 4.37 -2.03 10.65
CA PHE A 80 3.54 -1.33 11.61
C PHE A 80 2.04 -1.47 11.32
N ILE A 81 1.62 -1.40 10.05
CA ILE A 81 0.21 -1.60 9.65
C ILE A 81 -0.21 -3.06 9.85
N PHE A 82 0.63 -4.02 9.51
CA PHE A 82 0.34 -5.44 9.68
C PHE A 82 0.18 -5.81 11.15
N GLU A 83 1.11 -5.37 12.01
CA GLU A 83 1.08 -5.62 13.46
C GLU A 83 -0.15 -4.99 14.13
N ALA A 84 -0.62 -3.85 13.65
CA ALA A 84 -1.86 -3.24 14.13
C ALA A 84 -3.13 -3.94 13.60
N SER A 85 -3.08 -4.49 12.39
CA SER A 85 -4.23 -5.12 11.73
C SER A 85 -4.45 -6.58 12.15
N PHE A 86 -3.39 -7.27 12.57
CA PHE A 86 -3.42 -8.71 12.83
C PHE A 86 -2.70 -9.06 14.14
N GLU A 87 -3.32 -9.93 14.95
CA GLU A 87 -2.65 -10.52 16.12
C GLU A 87 -1.43 -11.39 15.71
N LYS A 88 -1.55 -12.09 14.56
CA LYS A 88 -0.49 -12.88 13.94
C LYS A 88 -0.60 -12.75 12.43
N CYS A 89 0.53 -12.60 11.75
CA CYS A 89 0.59 -12.56 10.29
C CYS A 89 1.73 -13.43 9.76
N SER A 90 1.60 -13.85 8.50
CA SER A 90 2.63 -14.58 7.76
C SER A 90 2.57 -14.17 6.30
N LEU A 91 3.71 -14.12 5.63
CA LEU A 91 3.76 -13.90 4.19
C LEU A 91 3.09 -15.07 3.46
N GLY A 92 2.14 -14.77 2.58
CA GLY A 92 1.45 -15.78 1.77
C GLY A 92 2.21 -16.12 0.49
N HIS A 93 2.28 -15.16 -0.43
CA HIS A 93 2.94 -15.33 -1.72
C HIS A 93 3.62 -14.03 -2.18
N TRP A 94 4.71 -14.18 -2.92
CA TRP A 94 5.31 -13.11 -3.71
C TRP A 94 5.05 -13.39 -5.19
N LEU A 95 4.26 -12.55 -5.85
CA LEU A 95 3.80 -12.78 -7.21
C LEU A 95 4.02 -11.54 -8.06
N ARG A 96 4.43 -11.75 -9.31
CA ARG A 96 4.46 -10.71 -10.34
C ARG A 96 3.14 -10.72 -11.08
N TYR A 97 2.54 -9.54 -11.18
CA TYR A 97 1.39 -9.29 -12.06
C TYR A 97 1.80 -8.32 -13.16
N GLY A 98 1.46 -8.67 -14.40
CA GLY A 98 1.56 -7.76 -15.54
C GLY A 98 0.27 -6.95 -15.70
N GLU A 99 0.33 -5.91 -16.53
CA GLU A 99 -0.84 -5.11 -16.87
C GLU A 99 -2.01 -5.98 -17.36
N PHE A 100 -3.24 -5.52 -17.07
CA PHE A 100 -4.44 -6.16 -17.60
C PHE A 100 -5.52 -5.14 -17.96
N PRO A 101 -5.28 -4.33 -19.00
CA PRO A 101 -6.20 -3.26 -19.37
C PRO A 101 -7.61 -3.78 -19.62
N GLY A 102 -8.61 -3.03 -19.15
CA GLY A 102 -10.03 -3.34 -19.33
C GLY A 102 -10.62 -4.33 -18.33
N ASN A 103 -9.81 -4.93 -17.46
CA ASN A 103 -10.25 -5.90 -16.45
C ASN A 103 -10.15 -5.30 -15.04
N VAL A 104 -11.01 -5.76 -14.14
CA VAL A 104 -10.93 -5.41 -12.72
C VAL A 104 -10.67 -6.68 -11.91
N GLU A 105 -9.43 -6.81 -11.45
CA GLU A 105 -9.00 -7.94 -10.64
C GLU A 105 -9.35 -7.70 -9.15
N CYS A 106 -9.69 -8.79 -8.49
CA CYS A 106 -10.07 -8.87 -7.09
C CYS A 106 -9.36 -10.07 -6.47
N PHE A 107 -8.53 -9.80 -5.47
CA PHE A 107 -7.71 -10.84 -4.85
C PHE A 107 -8.50 -11.61 -3.79
N ARG A 108 -9.46 -10.94 -3.14
CA ARG A 108 -10.32 -11.51 -2.11
C ARG A 108 -11.70 -10.90 -2.21
N ARG A 109 -12.72 -11.73 -2.07
CA ARG A 109 -14.12 -11.28 -2.01
C ARG A 109 -14.31 -10.31 -0.85
N GLY A 110 -15.10 -9.25 -1.09
CA GLY A 110 -15.53 -8.30 -0.07
C GLY A 110 -16.83 -8.71 0.64
N GLY A 111 -17.33 -7.80 1.47
CA GLY A 111 -18.61 -7.90 2.15
C GLY A 111 -18.49 -8.14 3.67
N PRO A 112 -19.59 -7.98 4.42
CA PRO A 112 -19.57 -8.07 5.89
C PRO A 112 -19.07 -9.41 6.45
N LYS A 113 -19.10 -10.47 5.63
CA LYS A 113 -18.68 -11.83 6.01
C LYS A 113 -17.29 -12.22 5.48
N ALA A 114 -16.65 -11.39 4.67
CA ALA A 114 -15.32 -11.68 4.12
C ALA A 114 -14.22 -11.65 5.19
N GLY A 115 -14.46 -10.88 6.26
CA GLY A 115 -13.49 -10.59 7.31
C GLY A 115 -12.30 -9.78 6.80
N ARG A 116 -11.37 -9.48 7.71
CA ARG A 116 -10.13 -8.76 7.42
C ARG A 116 -8.96 -9.68 7.74
N TYR A 117 -8.73 -10.65 6.86
CA TYR A 117 -7.73 -11.70 7.09
C TYR A 117 -6.50 -11.56 6.19
N VAL A 118 -6.52 -10.63 5.23
CA VAL A 118 -5.48 -10.47 4.23
C VAL A 118 -5.29 -8.99 3.97
N LEU A 119 -4.05 -8.54 4.11
CA LEU A 119 -3.56 -7.30 3.50
C LEU A 119 -2.58 -7.68 2.40
N MET A 120 -2.57 -6.88 1.35
CA MET A 120 -1.68 -7.06 0.21
C MET A 120 -0.85 -5.80 0.04
N VAL A 121 0.42 -6.01 -0.26
CA VAL A 121 1.35 -4.95 -0.63
C VAL A 121 1.58 -5.05 -2.13
N HIS A 122 1.31 -3.97 -2.85
CA HIS A 122 1.68 -3.86 -4.25
C HIS A 122 2.90 -2.96 -4.38
N LEU A 123 3.96 -3.50 -4.98
CA LEU A 123 5.14 -2.73 -5.38
C LEU A 123 5.00 -2.38 -6.86
N TRP A 124 5.09 -1.10 -7.18
CA TRP A 124 4.78 -0.61 -8.52
C TRP A 124 6.04 -0.27 -9.30
N ALA A 125 6.12 -0.75 -10.54
CA ALA A 125 7.09 -0.25 -11.50
C ALA A 125 6.85 1.24 -11.78
N LYS A 126 7.91 1.95 -12.23
CA LYS A 126 7.79 3.33 -12.72
C LYS A 126 6.76 3.41 -13.86
N GLY A 127 6.00 4.50 -13.91
CA GLY A 127 4.96 4.71 -14.93
C GLY A 127 3.70 3.83 -14.78
N SER A 128 3.63 2.94 -13.78
CA SER A 128 2.43 2.16 -13.50
C SER A 128 1.22 3.04 -13.22
N GLN A 129 0.05 2.66 -13.74
CA GLN A 129 -1.23 3.31 -13.46
C GLN A 129 -2.26 2.27 -13.03
N VAL A 130 -2.93 2.50 -11.89
CA VAL A 130 -3.95 1.58 -11.37
C VAL A 130 -5.16 2.37 -10.89
N ALA A 131 -6.35 1.82 -11.16
CA ALA A 131 -7.60 2.32 -10.62
C ALA A 131 -8.07 1.41 -9.47
N TYR A 132 -8.15 1.95 -8.26
CA TYR A 132 -8.76 1.26 -7.12
C TYR A 132 -10.21 1.66 -6.95
N TYR A 133 -11.10 0.69 -6.80
CA TYR A 133 -12.53 0.93 -6.60
C TYR A 133 -12.83 1.13 -5.11
N VAL A 134 -13.01 2.40 -4.74
CA VAL A 134 -13.13 2.87 -3.35
C VAL A 134 -14.31 2.18 -2.66
N GLY A 135 -14.06 1.60 -1.50
CA GLY A 135 -15.10 0.99 -0.65
C GLY A 135 -15.70 -0.31 -1.21
N SER A 136 -15.21 -0.82 -2.35
CA SER A 136 -15.72 -2.04 -2.97
C SER A 136 -15.65 -3.26 -2.05
N HIS A 137 -14.66 -3.31 -1.14
CA HIS A 137 -14.48 -4.37 -0.14
C HIS A 137 -15.62 -4.46 0.87
N HIS A 138 -16.50 -3.47 0.99
CA HIS A 138 -17.67 -3.51 1.86
C HIS A 138 -18.85 -4.30 1.28
N HIS A 139 -18.81 -4.62 -0.02
CA HIS A 139 -19.95 -5.17 -0.73
C HIS A 139 -19.74 -6.64 -1.10
N ASN A 140 -20.84 -7.40 -1.05
CA ASN A 140 -20.88 -8.73 -1.68
C ASN A 140 -21.01 -8.53 -3.19
N ILE A 141 -19.87 -8.50 -3.87
CA ILE A 141 -19.78 -8.33 -5.32
C ILE A 141 -19.68 -9.69 -5.99
N THR A 142 -20.43 -9.89 -7.07
CA THR A 142 -20.34 -11.12 -7.86
C THR A 142 -19.01 -11.14 -8.61
N THR A 143 -18.30 -12.27 -8.52
CA THR A 143 -17.00 -12.46 -9.15
C THR A 143 -16.98 -13.73 -9.99
N SER A 144 -16.33 -13.69 -11.15
CA SER A 144 -15.86 -14.89 -11.87
C SER A 144 -14.43 -15.23 -11.44
N ARG A 145 -14.02 -16.49 -11.62
CA ARG A 145 -12.61 -16.88 -11.48
C ARG A 145 -11.92 -16.67 -12.83
N ASP A 146 -10.79 -15.97 -12.82
CA ASP A 146 -10.02 -15.72 -14.03
C ASP A 146 -8.88 -16.75 -14.23
N ASN A 147 -8.17 -16.61 -15.35
CA ASN A 147 -7.04 -17.46 -15.71
C ASN A 147 -5.74 -17.11 -14.94
N ARG A 148 -5.72 -15.99 -14.21
CA ARG A 148 -4.59 -15.52 -13.38
C ARG A 148 -4.71 -16.01 -11.92
N SER A 149 -5.65 -16.93 -11.67
CA SER A 149 -6.00 -17.43 -10.33
C SER A 149 -6.52 -16.35 -9.37
N LEU A 150 -6.99 -15.23 -9.92
CA LEU A 150 -7.67 -14.17 -9.21
C LEU A 150 -9.18 -14.22 -9.51
N TYR A 151 -9.92 -13.35 -8.83
CA TYR A 151 -11.31 -13.09 -9.15
C TYR A 151 -11.40 -11.88 -10.06
N GLU A 152 -12.31 -11.93 -11.02
CA GLU A 152 -12.62 -10.78 -11.87
C GLU A 152 -13.96 -10.20 -11.46
N ILE A 153 -14.05 -8.87 -11.44
CA ILE A 153 -15.28 -8.12 -11.16
C ILE A 153 -15.74 -7.42 -12.44
N PRO A 154 -16.94 -7.74 -12.96
CA PRO A 154 -17.55 -6.95 -14.02
C PRO A 154 -17.79 -5.50 -13.60
N LEU A 155 -17.50 -4.54 -14.48
CA LEU A 155 -17.72 -3.12 -14.20
C LEU A 155 -19.18 -2.79 -13.84
N SER A 156 -20.14 -3.54 -14.38
CA SER A 156 -21.56 -3.42 -14.04
C SER A 156 -21.84 -3.67 -12.56
N GLU A 157 -21.12 -4.58 -11.91
CA GLU A 157 -21.27 -4.85 -10.49
C GLU A 157 -20.72 -3.73 -9.62
N LEU A 158 -19.60 -3.12 -10.02
CA LEU A 158 -19.03 -1.95 -9.34
C LEU A 158 -19.96 -0.74 -9.44
N ASN A 159 -20.55 -0.54 -10.63
CA ASN A 159 -21.57 0.48 -10.85
C ASN A 159 -22.83 0.21 -10.00
N ARG A 160 -23.29 -1.04 -9.89
CA ARG A 160 -24.45 -1.43 -9.09
C ARG A 160 -24.29 -1.07 -7.62
N VAL A 161 -23.08 -1.23 -7.07
CA VAL A 161 -22.78 -0.87 -5.67
C VAL A 161 -22.31 0.58 -5.51
N GLY A 162 -22.26 1.36 -6.60
CA GLY A 162 -21.86 2.76 -6.59
C GLY A 162 -20.37 2.99 -6.32
N SER A 163 -19.52 1.97 -6.41
CA SER A 163 -18.08 2.10 -6.18
C SER A 163 -17.43 2.80 -7.37
N LYS A 164 -16.60 3.82 -7.08
CA LYS A 164 -15.96 4.66 -8.09
C LYS A 164 -14.45 4.41 -8.14
N PRO A 165 -13.85 4.47 -9.33
CA PRO A 165 -12.40 4.32 -9.46
C PRO A 165 -11.69 5.56 -8.91
N LYS A 166 -10.61 5.33 -8.17
CA LYS A 166 -9.62 6.32 -7.74
C LYS A 166 -8.30 5.94 -8.38
N HIS A 167 -7.84 6.79 -9.29
CA HIS A 167 -6.62 6.57 -10.05
C HIS A 167 -5.40 6.89 -9.21
N LYS A 168 -4.37 6.08 -9.39
CA LYS A 168 -3.08 6.18 -8.73
C LYS A 168 -2.02 5.88 -9.76
N GLU A 169 -0.94 6.65 -9.71
CA GLU A 169 0.11 6.64 -10.72
C GLU A 169 1.46 6.62 -10.01
N SER A 170 2.38 5.82 -10.52
CA SER A 170 3.78 5.88 -10.14
C SER A 170 4.47 6.91 -11.05
N PRO A 171 5.26 7.85 -10.51
CA PRO A 171 5.96 8.83 -11.33
C PRO A 171 6.86 8.12 -12.35
N ASP A 172 6.77 8.55 -13.60
CA ASP A 172 7.65 8.10 -14.65
C ASP A 172 8.94 8.93 -14.58
N SER A 173 10.09 8.30 -14.35
CA SER A 173 11.34 9.06 -14.30
C SER A 173 11.71 9.52 -15.71
N SER A 174 11.28 10.73 -16.07
CA SER A 174 11.77 11.46 -17.24
C SER A 174 12.39 12.78 -16.80
N SER A 175 13.71 12.77 -16.64
CA SER A 175 14.61 13.92 -16.71
C SER A 175 16.00 13.42 -17.11
#